data_AF-A0AAQ4DTM9-F1
#
_entry.id   AF-A0AAQ4DTM9-F1
#
_cell.length_a   1.000
_cell.length_b   1.000
_cell.length_c   1.000
_cell.angle_alpha   90.00
_cell.angle_beta   90.00
_cell.angle_gamma   90.00
#
_symmetry.space_group_name_H-M   'P 1'
#
loop_
_entity.id
_entity.type
_entity.pdbx_description
1 polymer ?
#
loop_
_entity_poly.entity_id
_entity_poly.type
_entity_poly.pdbx_seq_one_letter_code
_entity_poly.pdbx_strand_id
1 'polypeptide(L)'
;MGTRFEDLREELKKEMKKFQSKVERDLRKELREIKESHQFFNNNFEDAKAKNEAPEKENVALKKENEALRNVYDNIKKQLDEHGLRLVAGEQYSRTCNVEIKGILQEQNDDVTSTVYKVATFLDMTITPDEIDFCQSEGSQ
;
A
#
# COMPACT_ATOMS: atom_id res chain seq x y z
N MET A 1 -75.53 -50.17 36.07
CA MET A 1 -74.44 -49.19 36.23
C MET A 1 -73.18 -49.51 35.41
N GLY A 2 -72.94 -50.74 34.94
CA GLY A 2 -71.72 -51.11 34.19
C GLY A 2 -71.57 -50.48 32.80
N THR A 3 -72.65 -50.39 32.01
CA THR A 3 -72.64 -49.93 30.61
C THR A 3 -72.14 -48.49 30.43
N ARG A 4 -72.57 -47.56 31.29
CA ARG A 4 -72.19 -46.13 31.18
C ARG A 4 -70.70 -45.87 31.48
N PHE A 5 -70.08 -46.69 32.33
CA PHE A 5 -68.65 -46.59 32.64
C PHE A 5 -67.78 -47.15 31.52
N GLU A 6 -68.23 -48.22 30.87
CA GLU A 6 -67.56 -48.81 29.70
C GLU A 6 -67.65 -47.89 28.47
N ASP A 7 -68.80 -47.26 28.24
CA ASP A 7 -68.97 -46.25 27.19
C ASP A 7 -68.01 -45.07 27.40
N LEU A 8 -67.91 -44.55 28.63
CA LEU A 8 -66.99 -43.45 28.97
C LEU A 8 -65.52 -43.84 28.75
N ARG A 9 -65.16 -45.08 29.07
CA ARG A 9 -63.80 -45.60 28.89
C ARG A 9 -63.43 -45.73 27.41
N GLU A 10 -64.35 -46.17 26.57
CA GLU A 10 -64.13 -46.27 25.13
C GLU A 10 -64.10 -44.91 24.45
N GLU A 11 -64.93 -43.94 24.88
CA GLU A 11 -64.83 -42.55 24.44
C GLU A 11 -63.48 -41.93 24.82
N LEU A 12 -63.02 -42.11 26.06
CA LEU A 12 -61.72 -41.61 26.50
C LEU A 12 -60.56 -42.22 25.68
N LYS A 13 -60.59 -43.54 25.41
CA LYS A 13 -59.59 -44.18 24.54
C LYS A 13 -59.60 -43.62 23.13
N LYS A 14 -60.78 -43.35 22.56
CA LYS A 14 -60.91 -42.75 21.22
C LYS A 14 -60.32 -41.34 21.21
N GLU A 15 -60.62 -40.52 22.21
CA GLU A 15 -60.06 -39.17 22.31
C GLU A 15 -58.54 -39.19 22.56
N MET A 16 -58.03 -40.07 23.41
CA MET A 16 -56.57 -40.23 23.60
C MET A 16 -55.87 -40.65 22.30
N LYS A 17 -56.45 -41.58 21.52
CA LYS A 17 -55.89 -41.96 20.22
C LYS A 17 -55.90 -40.81 19.23
N LYS A 18 -57.00 -40.05 19.15
CA LYS A 18 -57.10 -38.84 18.30
C LYS A 18 -56.06 -37.80 18.70
N PHE A 19 -55.91 -37.55 20.00
CA PHE A 19 -54.92 -36.62 20.52
C PHE A 19 -53.50 -37.07 20.16
N GLN A 20 -53.16 -38.34 20.40
CA GLN A 20 -51.85 -38.90 20.06
C GLN A 20 -51.57 -38.80 18.56
N SER A 21 -52.53 -39.16 17.72
CA SER A 21 -52.38 -39.05 16.25
C SER A 21 -52.23 -37.59 15.78
N LYS A 22 -52.89 -36.64 16.46
CA LYS A 22 -52.75 -35.21 16.16
C LYS A 22 -51.36 -34.71 16.54
N VAL A 23 -50.92 -34.98 17.77
CA VAL A 23 -49.59 -34.60 18.26
C VAL A 23 -48.49 -35.20 17.38
N GLU A 24 -48.59 -36.47 17.02
CA GLU A 24 -47.60 -37.11 16.15
C GLU A 24 -47.54 -36.46 14.76
N ARG A 25 -48.70 -36.10 14.20
CA ARG A 25 -48.77 -35.42 12.91
C ARG A 25 -48.17 -34.02 12.97
N ASP A 26 -48.51 -33.26 14.00
CA ASP A 26 -48.02 -31.89 14.18
C ASP A 26 -46.50 -31.90 14.41
N LEU A 27 -45.98 -32.79 15.26
CA LEU A 27 -44.53 -32.96 15.46
C LEU A 27 -43.80 -33.38 14.18
N ARG A 28 -44.36 -34.31 13.39
CA ARG A 28 -43.76 -34.70 12.10
C ARG A 28 -43.74 -33.55 11.11
N LYS A 29 -44.73 -32.65 11.16
CA LYS A 29 -44.77 -31.44 10.32
C LYS A 29 -43.68 -30.46 10.75
N GLU A 30 -43.60 -30.14 12.04
CA GLU A 30 -42.57 -29.24 12.58
C GLU A 30 -41.16 -29.76 12.32
N LEU A 31 -40.90 -31.06 12.54
CA LEU A 31 -39.61 -31.67 12.24
C LEU A 31 -39.24 -31.56 10.77
N ARG A 32 -40.22 -31.63 9.86
CA ARG A 32 -39.98 -31.45 8.43
C ARG A 32 -39.61 -30.00 8.11
N GLU A 33 -40.36 -29.04 8.64
CA GLU A 33 -40.10 -27.61 8.45
C GLU A 33 -38.72 -27.22 9.02
N ILE A 34 -38.35 -27.74 10.20
CA ILE A 34 -37.02 -27.55 10.78
C ILE A 34 -35.93 -28.14 9.88
N LYS A 35 -36.14 -29.35 9.34
CA LYS A 35 -35.16 -29.98 8.45
C LYS A 35 -34.96 -29.17 7.17
N GLU A 36 -36.04 -28.68 6.58
CA GLU A 36 -36.00 -27.83 5.38
C GLU A 36 -35.27 -26.51 5.67
N SER A 37 -35.58 -25.88 6.81
CA SER A 37 -34.90 -24.66 7.26
C SER A 37 -33.40 -24.89 7.48
N HIS A 38 -33.03 -25.98 8.17
CA HIS A 38 -31.65 -26.34 8.39
C HIS A 38 -30.89 -26.58 7.07
N GLN A 39 -31.52 -27.26 6.11
CA GLN A 39 -30.92 -27.48 4.80
C GLN A 39 -30.71 -26.17 4.04
N PHE A 40 -31.69 -25.25 4.10
CA PHE A 40 -31.55 -23.91 3.52
C PHE A 40 -30.39 -23.12 4.14
N PHE A 41 -30.30 -23.09 5.47
CA PHE A 41 -29.20 -22.41 6.16
C PHE A 41 -27.85 -23.03 5.82
N ASN A 42 -27.75 -24.36 5.79
CA ASN A 42 -26.51 -25.04 5.47
C ASN A 42 -26.03 -24.72 4.05
N ASN A 43 -26.95 -24.72 3.07
CA ASN A 43 -26.60 -24.37 1.69
C ASN A 43 -26.12 -22.92 1.58
N ASN A 44 -26.83 -21.97 2.22
CA ASN A 44 -26.42 -20.57 2.22
C ASN A 44 -25.07 -20.35 2.89
N PHE A 45 -24.79 -21.11 3.97
CA PHE A 45 -23.51 -21.04 4.66
C PHE A 45 -22.36 -21.51 3.78
N GLU A 46 -22.51 -22.67 3.11
CA GLU A 46 -21.51 -23.17 2.18
C GLU A 46 -21.31 -22.25 0.97
N ASP A 47 -22.39 -21.68 0.42
CA ASP A 47 -22.31 -20.68 -0.65
C ASP A 47 -21.57 -19.42 -0.21
N ALA A 48 -21.83 -18.92 0.99
CA ALA A 48 -21.14 -17.75 1.55
C ALA A 48 -19.66 -18.04 1.79
N LYS A 49 -19.35 -19.23 2.31
CA LYS A 49 -17.97 -19.69 2.51
C LYS A 49 -17.23 -19.77 1.18
N ALA A 50 -17.81 -20.41 0.17
CA ALA A 50 -17.21 -20.51 -1.17
C ALA A 50 -16.97 -19.13 -1.80
N LYS A 51 -17.90 -18.19 -1.63
CA LYS A 51 -17.75 -16.80 -2.09
C LYS A 51 -16.63 -16.05 -1.36
N ASN A 52 -16.29 -16.43 -0.13
CA ASN A 52 -15.27 -15.75 0.67
C ASN A 52 -13.85 -16.29 0.44
N GLU A 53 -13.71 -17.55 -0.01
CA GLU A 53 -12.40 -18.18 -0.23
C GLU A 53 -11.56 -17.48 -1.32
N ALA A 54 -12.19 -17.06 -2.41
CA ALA A 54 -11.46 -16.41 -3.52
C ALA A 54 -10.96 -15.00 -3.12
N PRO A 55 -11.80 -14.09 -2.58
CA PRO A 55 -11.33 -12.80 -2.07
C PRO A 55 -10.26 -12.94 -0.97
N GLU A 56 -10.35 -13.95 -0.10
CA GLU A 56 -9.34 -14.17 0.94
C GLU A 56 -7.97 -14.50 0.34
N LYS A 57 -7.93 -15.41 -0.64
CA LYS A 57 -6.69 -15.75 -1.37
C LYS A 57 -6.13 -14.54 -2.12
N GLU A 58 -6.99 -13.78 -2.78
CA GLU A 58 -6.61 -12.56 -3.49
C GLU A 58 -6.03 -11.52 -2.54
N ASN A 59 -6.66 -11.31 -1.38
CA ASN A 59 -6.19 -10.35 -0.37
C ASN A 59 -4.80 -10.73 0.17
N VAL A 60 -4.56 -12.01 0.42
CA VAL A 60 -3.23 -12.51 0.82
C VAL A 60 -2.20 -12.26 -0.27
N ALA A 61 -2.54 -12.53 -1.54
CA ALA A 61 -1.64 -12.28 -2.67
C ALA A 61 -1.31 -10.78 -2.83
N LEU A 62 -2.33 -9.91 -2.79
CA LEU A 62 -2.17 -8.46 -2.89
C LEU A 62 -1.36 -7.87 -1.73
N LYS A 63 -1.50 -8.41 -0.52
CA LYS A 63 -0.66 -8.00 0.63
C LYS A 63 0.81 -8.32 0.38
N LYS A 64 1.10 -9.52 -0.12
CA LYS A 64 2.47 -9.94 -0.43
C LYS A 64 3.09 -9.10 -1.55
N GLU A 65 2.32 -8.81 -2.59
CA GLU A 65 2.76 -7.94 -3.69
C GLU A 65 3.03 -6.50 -3.21
N ASN A 66 2.13 -5.94 -2.39
CA ASN A 66 2.34 -4.61 -1.80
C ASN A 66 3.61 -4.54 -0.94
N GLU A 67 3.89 -5.58 -0.16
CA GLU A 67 5.11 -5.64 0.65
C GLU A 67 6.36 -5.70 -0.23
N ALA A 68 6.34 -6.51 -1.29
CA ALA A 68 7.44 -6.55 -2.26
C ALA A 68 7.68 -5.20 -2.94
N LEU A 69 6.60 -4.51 -3.36
CA LEU A 69 6.67 -3.19 -3.98
C LEU A 69 7.22 -2.13 -3.03
N ARG A 70 6.81 -2.15 -1.75
CA ARG A 70 7.35 -1.24 -0.73
C ARG A 70 8.86 -1.42 -0.54
N ASN A 71 9.33 -2.66 -0.48
CA ASN A 71 10.76 -2.95 -0.36
C ASN A 71 11.55 -2.43 -1.57
N VAL A 72 11.01 -2.59 -2.79
CA VAL A 72 11.63 -2.07 -4.01
C VAL A 72 11.66 -0.54 -4.00
N TYR A 73 10.56 0.10 -3.60
CA TYR A 73 10.47 1.55 -3.48
C TYR A 73 11.51 2.11 -2.49
N ASP A 74 11.61 1.53 -1.30
CA ASP A 74 12.56 1.98 -0.28
C ASP A 74 14.02 1.81 -0.75
N ASN A 75 14.31 0.72 -1.45
CA ASN A 75 15.63 0.51 -2.04
C ASN A 75 15.97 1.55 -3.12
N ILE A 76 15.04 1.82 -4.05
CA ILE A 76 15.26 2.84 -5.09
C ILE A 76 15.42 4.22 -4.48
N LYS A 77 14.60 4.56 -3.49
CA LYS A 77 14.69 5.84 -2.78
C LYS A 77 16.07 6.03 -2.14
N LYS A 78 16.57 4.99 -1.46
CA LYS A 78 17.91 5.01 -0.87
C LYS A 78 19.00 5.22 -1.94
N GLN A 79 18.92 4.52 -3.06
CA GLN A 79 19.87 4.69 -4.16
C GLN A 79 19.82 6.09 -4.76
N LEU A 80 18.63 6.66 -4.90
CA LEU A 80 18.45 8.03 -5.39
C LEU A 80 19.11 9.05 -4.45
N ASP A 81 18.90 8.90 -3.14
CA ASP A 81 19.51 9.77 -2.13
C ASP A 81 21.05 9.65 -2.15
N GLU A 82 21.57 8.43 -2.23
CA GLU A 82 23.02 8.17 -2.36
C GLU A 82 23.61 8.78 -3.64
N HIS A 83 22.92 8.67 -4.76
CA HIS A 83 23.34 9.29 -6.02
C HIS A 83 23.30 10.81 -5.97
N GLY A 84 22.27 11.40 -5.35
CA GLY A 84 22.18 12.84 -5.13
C GLY A 84 23.37 13.37 -4.33
N LEU A 85 23.73 12.69 -3.22
CA LEU A 85 24.90 13.06 -2.42
C LEU A 85 26.20 12.94 -3.21
N ARG A 86 26.37 11.88 -4.00
CA ARG A 86 27.57 11.70 -4.84
C ARG A 86 27.69 12.76 -5.92
N LEU A 87 26.57 13.17 -6.52
CA LEU A 87 26.55 14.22 -7.53
C LEU A 87 26.98 15.55 -6.94
N VAL A 88 26.38 15.94 -5.80
CA VAL A 88 26.79 17.15 -5.08
C VAL A 88 28.27 17.10 -4.70
N ALA A 89 28.75 15.97 -4.17
CA ALA A 89 30.16 15.82 -3.82
C ALA A 89 31.07 15.97 -5.05
N GLY A 90 30.69 15.40 -6.20
CA GLY A 90 31.43 15.54 -7.46
C GLY A 90 31.44 16.97 -7.99
N GLU A 91 30.32 17.67 -7.95
CA GLU A 91 30.21 19.08 -8.33
C GLU A 91 31.06 19.98 -7.44
N GLN A 92 31.02 19.77 -6.11
CA GLN A 92 31.86 20.51 -5.18
C GLN A 92 33.34 20.20 -5.39
N TYR A 93 33.69 18.92 -5.59
CA TYR A 93 35.06 18.52 -5.88
C TYR A 93 35.59 19.23 -7.14
N SER A 94 34.80 19.25 -8.22
CA SER A 94 35.16 19.96 -9.46
C SER A 94 35.32 21.47 -9.27
N ARG A 95 34.70 22.06 -8.25
CA ARG A 95 34.80 23.50 -7.93
C ARG A 95 35.92 23.82 -6.94
N THR A 96 36.54 22.83 -6.31
CA THR A 96 37.56 23.05 -5.26
C THR A 96 38.74 23.90 -5.75
N CYS A 97 39.08 23.79 -7.04
CA CYS A 97 40.16 24.55 -7.67
C CYS A 97 39.66 25.72 -8.54
N ASN A 98 38.36 26.00 -8.53
CA ASN A 98 37.77 27.08 -9.31
C ASN A 98 37.62 28.32 -8.42
N VAL A 99 37.98 29.49 -8.95
CA VAL A 99 37.79 30.78 -8.29
C VAL A 99 36.74 31.58 -9.04
N GLU A 100 35.68 32.00 -8.34
CA GLU A 100 34.65 32.86 -8.89
C GLU A 100 34.91 34.31 -8.50
N ILE A 101 35.15 35.18 -9.48
CA ILE A 101 35.35 36.62 -9.28
C ILE A 101 34.08 37.37 -9.68
N LYS A 102 33.40 37.99 -8.71
CA LYS A 102 32.14 38.72 -8.93
C LYS A 102 32.37 40.22 -9.01
N GLY A 103 31.45 40.91 -9.71
CA GLY A 103 31.44 42.37 -9.79
C GLY A 103 32.45 42.95 -10.79
N ILE A 104 32.93 42.15 -11.74
CA ILE A 104 33.73 42.64 -12.86
C ILE A 104 32.81 43.36 -13.86
N LEU A 105 33.18 44.58 -14.25
CA LEU A 105 32.50 45.32 -15.31
C LEU A 105 32.70 44.59 -16.63
N GLN A 106 31.61 44.33 -17.36
CA GLN A 106 31.68 43.68 -18.68
C GLN A 106 32.07 44.69 -19.78
N GLU A 107 33.19 44.46 -20.43
CA GLU A 107 33.57 45.18 -21.67
C GLU A 107 33.40 44.27 -22.92
N GLN A 108 33.12 44.86 -24.08
CA GLN A 108 32.82 44.12 -25.33
C GLN A 108 33.98 43.23 -25.84
N ASN A 109 35.20 43.45 -25.34
CA ASN A 109 36.42 42.71 -25.70
C ASN A 109 37.27 42.41 -24.46
N ASP A 110 36.62 42.05 -23.35
CA ASP A 110 37.33 41.87 -22.08
C ASP A 110 38.24 40.64 -22.12
N ASP A 111 39.54 40.84 -21.87
CA ASP A 111 40.44 39.73 -21.58
C ASP A 111 40.31 39.38 -20.10
N VAL A 112 39.50 38.36 -19.83
CA VAL A 112 39.19 37.88 -18.48
C VAL A 112 40.46 37.48 -17.72
N THR A 113 41.47 36.95 -18.42
CA THR A 113 42.77 36.57 -17.85
C THR A 113 43.53 37.80 -17.34
N SER A 114 43.48 38.90 -18.09
CA SER A 114 44.09 40.18 -17.66
C SER A 114 43.49 40.68 -16.36
N THR A 115 42.18 40.48 -16.16
CA THR A 115 41.48 40.86 -14.93
C THR A 115 41.91 39.99 -13.75
N VAL A 116 42.10 38.68 -13.96
CA VAL A 116 42.66 37.78 -12.93
C VAL A 116 44.04 38.27 -12.46
N TYR A 117 44.94 38.63 -13.38
CA TYR A 117 46.27 39.14 -13.02
C TYR A 117 46.20 40.48 -12.25
N LYS A 118 45.29 41.39 -12.65
CA LYS A 118 45.08 42.65 -11.92
C LYS A 118 44.60 42.41 -10.49
N VAL A 119 43.66 41.47 -10.30
CA VAL A 119 43.16 41.09 -8.98
C VAL A 119 44.26 40.44 -8.14
N ALA A 120 45.04 39.52 -8.71
CA ALA A 120 46.17 38.89 -8.01
C ALA A 120 47.20 39.92 -7.55
N THR A 121 47.58 40.84 -8.44
CA THR A 121 48.51 41.94 -8.13
C THR A 121 47.96 42.82 -7.01
N PHE A 122 46.66 43.12 -7.01
CA PHE A 122 46.02 43.90 -5.96
C PHE A 122 46.04 43.21 -4.58
N LEU A 123 46.06 41.87 -4.56
CA LEU A 123 46.14 41.05 -3.36
C LEU A 123 47.58 40.68 -2.97
N ASP A 124 48.60 41.29 -3.60
CA ASP A 124 50.02 40.94 -3.45
C ASP A 124 50.32 39.45 -3.73
N MET A 125 49.57 38.85 -4.67
CA MET A 125 49.76 37.47 -5.13
C MET A 125 50.38 37.44 -6.53
N THR A 126 51.30 36.49 -6.75
CA THR A 126 51.85 36.21 -8.07
C THR A 126 51.14 35.00 -8.65
N ILE A 127 50.49 35.16 -9.81
CA ILE A 127 49.90 34.07 -10.59
C ILE A 127 50.64 34.01 -11.93
N THR A 128 51.05 32.81 -12.32
CA THR A 128 51.70 32.50 -13.59
C THR A 128 50.69 31.91 -14.59
N PRO A 129 50.93 32.01 -15.91
CA PRO A 129 50.02 31.47 -16.91
C PRO A 129 49.75 29.96 -16.76
N ASP A 130 50.74 29.19 -16.31
CA ASP A 130 50.63 27.73 -16.13
C ASP A 130 49.77 27.35 -14.91
N GLU A 131 49.42 28.31 -14.05
CA GLU A 131 48.52 28.12 -12.90
C GLU A 131 47.05 28.38 -13.26
N ILE A 132 46.75 28.78 -14.52
CA ILE A 132 45.40 29.01 -15.02
C ILE A 132 45.08 27.99 -16.11
N ASP A 133 44.37 26.93 -15.75
CA ASP A 133 43.92 25.92 -16.71
C ASP A 133 42.88 26.46 -17.70
N PHE A 134 41.92 27.24 -17.20
CA PHE A 134 40.82 27.77 -17.99
C PHE A 134 40.21 29.01 -17.32
N CYS A 135 39.85 30.02 -18.11
CA CYS A 135 39.21 31.24 -17.64
C CYS A 135 38.09 31.64 -18.61
N GLN A 136 36.89 31.87 -18.07
CA GLN A 136 35.74 32.33 -18.84
C GLN A 136 34.91 33.32 -18.02
N SER A 137 34.23 34.23 -18.71
CA SER A 137 33.16 35.02 -18.12
C SER A 137 31.85 34.24 -18.21
N GLU A 138 31.13 34.12 -17.10
CA GLU A 138 29.76 33.61 -17.12
C GLU A 138 28.80 34.79 -17.27
N GLY A 139 28.17 34.89 -18.45
CA GLY A 139 27.18 35.92 -18.75
C GLY A 139 25.87 35.66 -18.00
N SER A 140 25.33 36.71 -17.37
CA SER A 140 24.03 36.70 -16.70
C SER A 140 22.93 36.18 -17.64
N GLN A 141 22.24 35.12 -17.24
CA GLN A 141 20.88 34.85 -17.72
C GLN A 141 19.91 35.87 -17.14
#